data_AF-A0A7V9TYT0-F1
#
_entry.id   AF-A0A7V9TYT0-F1
#
_cell.length_a   1.000
_cell.length_b   1.000
_cell.length_c   1.000
_cell.angle_alpha   90.00
_cell.angle_beta   90.00
_cell.angle_gamma   90.00
#
_symmetry.space_group_name_H-M   'P 1'
#
loop_
_entity.id
_entity.type
_entity.pdbx_description
1 polymer ?
#
loop_
_entity_poly.entity_id
_entity_poly.type
_entity_poly.pdbx_seq_one_letter_code
_entity_poly.pdbx_strand_id
1 'polypeptide(L)' 'MPEQRGKQATADVKSEWTQAYQIYQRAPGDRYDKKKDRTSRIDQVAVEMKLTRKQAKRRIRNYEAWQRNIKKGIVDP' A
#
# COMPACT_ATOMS: atom_id res chain seq x y z
N MET A 1 -14.47 8.07 2.19
CA MET A 1 -13.62 8.29 3.40
C MET A 1 -12.57 7.18 3.56
N PRO A 2 -11.41 7.42 4.22
CA PRO A 2 -10.42 6.36 4.51
C PRO A 2 -11.00 5.17 5.28
N GLU A 3 -12.02 5.43 6.08
CA GLU A 3 -12.72 4.49 6.97
C GLU A 3 -13.53 3.42 6.23
N GLN A 4 -13.85 3.62 4.95
CA GLN A 4 -14.58 2.66 4.12
C GLN A 4 -13.66 1.88 3.16
N ARG A 5 -12.36 2.15 3.16
CA ARG A 5 -11.41 1.45 2.28
C ARG A 5 -11.36 -0.03 2.66
N GLY A 6 -11.51 -0.90 1.66
CA GLY A 6 -11.61 -2.35 1.84
C GLY A 6 -13.04 -2.88 1.84
N LYS A 7 -14.05 -2.08 2.21
CA LYS A 7 -15.47 -2.50 2.20
C LYS A 7 -16.07 -2.58 0.80
N GLN A 8 -15.69 -1.64 -0.07
CA GLN A 8 -16.15 -1.55 -1.48
C GLN A 8 -15.15 -2.14 -2.48
N ALA A 9 -14.01 -2.64 -2.02
CA ALA A 9 -12.96 -3.15 -2.90
C ALA A 9 -13.21 -4.63 -3.21
N THR A 10 -13.14 -4.99 -4.49
CA THR A 10 -13.17 -6.39 -4.94
C THR A 10 -11.94 -7.14 -4.45
N ALA A 11 -12.00 -8.48 -4.48
CA ALA A 11 -10.88 -9.34 -4.10
C ALA A 11 -9.61 -9.02 -4.91
N ASP A 12 -9.74 -8.76 -6.21
CA ASP A 12 -8.62 -8.39 -7.09
C ASP A 12 -7.94 -7.10 -6.64
N VAL A 13 -8.75 -6.09 -6.29
CA VAL A 13 -8.24 -4.80 -5.82
C VAL A 13 -7.52 -4.96 -4.47
N LYS A 14 -8.04 -5.79 -3.57
CA LYS A 14 -7.36 -6.12 -2.30
C LYS A 14 -6.04 -6.87 -2.54
N SER A 15 -6.01 -7.77 -3.53
CA SER A 15 -4.81 -8.49 -3.96
C SER A 15 -3.74 -7.53 -4.47
N GLU A 16 -4.11 -6.58 -5.35
CA GLU A 16 -3.18 -5.55 -5.84
C GLU A 16 -2.60 -4.70 -4.71
N TRP A 17 -3.41 -4.36 -3.70
CA TRP A 17 -2.94 -3.59 -2.54
C TRP A 17 -1.94 -4.39 -1.71
N THR A 18 -2.22 -5.68 -1.53
CA THR A 18 -1.35 -6.61 -0.79
C THR A 18 -0.02 -6.79 -1.52
N GLN A 19 -0.05 -7.03 -2.83
CA GLN A 19 1.15 -7.15 -3.65
C GLN A 19 1.99 -5.86 -3.60
N ALA A 20 1.35 -4.69 -3.77
CA ALA A 20 2.04 -3.40 -3.66
C ALA A 20 2.74 -3.22 -2.30
N TYR A 21 2.08 -3.65 -1.22
CA TYR A 21 2.63 -3.53 0.13
C TYR A 21 3.78 -4.52 0.39
N GLN A 22 3.70 -5.74 -0.13
CA GLN A 22 4.79 -6.72 -0.04
C GLN A 22 6.06 -6.22 -0.75
N ILE A 23 5.93 -5.64 -1.94
CA ILE A 23 7.05 -5.02 -2.65
C ILE A 23 7.61 -3.84 -1.83
N TYR A 24 6.73 -2.99 -1.29
CA TYR A 24 7.13 -1.87 -0.43
C TYR A 24 7.93 -2.31 0.81
N GLN A 25 7.56 -3.44 1.44
CA GLN A 25 8.28 -3.99 2.59
C GLN A 25 9.64 -4.57 2.23
N ARG A 26 9.75 -5.21 1.04
CA ARG A 26 10.99 -5.81 0.53
C ARG A 26 11.95 -4.79 -0.07
N ALA A 27 11.44 -3.64 -0.52
CA ALA A 27 12.24 -2.63 -1.18
C ALA A 27 13.39 -2.13 -0.27
N PRO A 28 14.63 -2.05 -0.80
CA PRO A 28 15.76 -1.56 -0.05
C PRO A 28 15.55 -0.08 0.31
N GLY A 29 15.69 0.20 1.59
CA GLY A 29 15.38 1.49 2.19
C GLY A 29 16.60 2.32 2.56
N ASP A 30 16.38 3.60 2.87
CA ASP A 30 17.39 4.46 3.49
C ASP A 30 17.22 4.43 5.02
N ARG A 31 18.20 3.87 5.74
CA ARG A 31 18.10 3.70 7.20
C ARG A 31 18.13 5.02 7.96
N TYR A 32 18.72 6.06 7.37
CA TYR A 32 19.03 7.31 8.06
C TYR A 32 18.06 8.44 7.68
N ASP A 33 17.51 8.43 6.46
CA ASP A 33 16.49 9.38 6.01
C ASP A 33 15.14 8.68 5.73
N LYS A 34 14.22 8.77 6.69
CA LYS A 34 12.87 8.19 6.60
C LYS A 34 12.02 8.73 5.44
N LYS A 35 12.23 9.99 5.01
CA LYS A 35 11.45 10.60 3.93
C LYS A 35 11.95 10.10 2.57
N LYS A 36 13.28 10.04 2.42
CA LYS A 36 13.93 9.50 1.24
C LYS A 36 13.67 8.00 1.11
N ASP A 37 13.82 7.25 2.20
CA ASP A 37 13.45 5.83 2.34
C ASP A 37 12.06 5.54 1.76
N ARG A 38 11.05 6.24 2.29
CA ARG A 38 9.68 6.05 1.87
C ARG A 38 9.48 6.34 0.39
N THR A 39 10.14 7.38 -0.13
CA THR A 39 10.01 7.77 -1.53
C THR A 39 10.63 6.71 -2.43
N SER A 40 11.85 6.28 -2.13
CA SER A 40 12.56 5.22 -2.86
C SER A 40 11.80 3.90 -2.87
N ARG A 41 11.20 3.49 -1.74
CA ARG A 41 10.37 2.29 -1.69
C ARG A 41 9.09 2.41 -2.52
N ILE A 42 8.43 3.57 -2.52
CA ILE A 42 7.25 3.81 -3.38
C ILE A 42 7.65 3.76 -4.86
N ASP A 43 8.84 4.26 -5.20
CA ASP A 43 9.35 4.24 -6.57
C ASP A 43 9.62 2.82 -7.04
N GLN A 44 10.16 1.97 -6.17
CA GLN A 44 10.33 0.55 -6.47
C GLN A 44 8.99 -0.14 -6.78
N VAL A 45 7.95 0.12 -5.96
CA VAL A 45 6.60 -0.40 -6.23
C VAL A 45 6.06 0.11 -7.58
N ALA A 46 6.33 1.38 -7.89
CA ALA A 46 5.89 1.98 -9.15
C ALA A 46 6.54 1.28 -10.36
N VAL A 47 7.84 0.98 -10.29
CA VAL A 47 8.58 0.25 -11.33
C VAL A 47 8.08 -1.18 -11.47
N GLU A 48 8.02 -1.95 -10.38
CA GLU A 48 7.67 -3.37 -10.43
C GLU A 48 6.23 -3.61 -10.89
N MET A 49 5.28 -2.75 -10.50
CA MET A 49 3.89 -2.89 -10.88
C MET A 49 3.51 -2.11 -12.15
N LYS A 50 4.46 -1.45 -12.82
CA LYS A 50 4.23 -0.57 -13.99
C LYS A 50 3.16 0.51 -13.71
N LEU A 51 3.29 1.19 -12.58
CA LEU A 51 2.37 2.21 -12.10
C LEU A 51 3.03 3.58 -12.05
N THR A 52 2.21 4.63 -12.04
CA THR A 52 2.70 5.94 -11.60
C THR A 52 3.01 5.94 -10.11
N ARG A 53 3.96 6.77 -9.66
CA ARG A 53 4.27 6.99 -8.23
C ARG A 53 3.00 7.31 -7.41
N LYS A 54 2.06 8.09 -7.98
CA LYS A 54 0.78 8.45 -7.34
C LYS A 54 -0.11 7.22 -7.12
N GLN A 55 -0.19 6.33 -8.10
CA GLN A 55 -0.96 5.08 -8.02
C GLN A 55 -0.31 4.10 -7.05
N ALA A 56 1.01 3.90 -7.10
CA ALA A 56 1.75 3.04 -6.17
C ALA A 56 1.53 3.49 -4.71
N LYS A 57 1.75 4.80 -4.44
CA LYS A 57 1.46 5.41 -3.14
C LYS A 57 0.02 5.20 -2.70
N ARG A 58 -0.95 5.27 -3.62
CA ARG A 58 -2.37 5.07 -3.31
C ARG A 58 -2.66 3.62 -2.90
N ARG A 59 -2.12 2.62 -3.61
CA ARG A 59 -2.27 1.19 -3.28
C ARG A 59 -1.71 0.87 -1.90
N ILE A 60 -0.50 1.33 -1.59
CA ILE A 60 0.13 1.18 -0.26
C ILE A 60 -0.76 1.81 0.83
N ARG A 61 -1.22 3.06 0.65
CA ARG A 61 -2.09 3.72 1.62
C ARG A 61 -3.47 3.06 1.76
N ASN A 62 -3.98 2.45 0.69
CA ASN A 62 -5.24 1.71 0.75
C ASN A 62 -5.06 0.43 1.57
N TYR A 63 -3.96 -0.30 1.36
CA TYR A 63 -3.61 -1.46 2.18
C TYR A 63 -3.51 -1.10 3.67
N GLU A 64 -2.73 -0.07 4.02
CA GLU A 64 -2.59 0.38 5.42
C GLU A 64 -3.92 0.80 6.05
N ALA A 65 -4.83 1.40 5.28
CA ALA A 65 -6.16 1.75 5.75
C ALA A 65 -7.04 0.51 5.94
N TRP A 66 -7.01 -0.41 4.99
CA TRP A 66 -7.76 -1.67 5.05
C TRP A 66 -7.32 -2.53 6.25
N GLN A 67 -6.02 -2.70 6.48
CA GLN A 67 -5.49 -3.39 7.66
C GLN A 67 -5.91 -2.73 8.98
N ARG A 68 -5.94 -1.39 9.04
CA ARG A 68 -6.48 -0.68 10.22
C ARG A 68 -7.97 -0.91 10.40
N ASN A 69 -8.73 -0.99 9.31
CA ASN A 69 -10.18 -1.23 9.38
C ASN A 69 -10.50 -2.67 9.81
N ILE A 70 -9.69 -3.66 9.39
CA ILE A 70 -9.74 -5.03 9.92
C ILE A 70 -9.50 -5.04 11.42
N LYS A 71 -8.42 -4.38 11.88
CA LYS A 71 -8.10 -4.27 13.32
C LYS A 71 -9.22 -3.60 14.13
N LYS A 72 -10.00 -2.71 13.51
CA LYS A 72 -11.15 -2.04 14.13
C LYS A 72 -12.46 -2.86 14.05
N GLY A 73 -12.47 -4.01 13.38
CA GLY A 73 -13.68 -4.82 13.16
C GLY A 73 -14.68 -4.19 12.19
N ILE A 74 -14.26 -3.24 11.34
CA ILE A 74 -15.15 -2.53 10.40
C ILE A 74 -15.28 -3.30 9.07
N VAL A 75 -14.25 -4.07 8.71
CA VAL A 75 -14.13 -4.80 7.45
C VAL A 75 -13.51 -6.16 7.74
N ASP A 76 -14.04 -7.22 7.13
CA ASP A 76 -13.46 -8.55 7.26
C ASP A 76 -12.16 -8.70 6.42
N PRO A 77 -11.20 -9.52 6.90
CA PRO A 77 -9.93 -9.78 6.21
C PRO A 77 -10.04 -10.33 4.79
#